data_AF-A0A396HEE2-F1
#
_entry.id   AF-A0A396HEE2-F1
#
_cell.length_a   1.000
_cell.length_b   1.000
_cell.length_c   1.000
_cell.angle_alpha   90.00
_cell.angle_beta   90.00
_cell.angle_gamma   90.00
#
_symmetry.space_group_name_H-M   'P 1'
#
loop_
_entity.id
_entity.type
_entity.pdbx_description
1 polymer ?
#
loop_
_entity_poly.entity_id
_entity_poly.type
_entity_poly.pdbx_seq_one_letter_code
_entity_poly.pdbx_strand_id
1 'polypeptide(L)'
;MDCQYFRLCYSIEIMEYAPADVSKGYWTKKGICWARNSEVQDINDTAMGFRILRLHGHQVSPDSQVLFQEKILEDAKNFSAKYLKKKRAANELLDKWIITNDLPGKQTLYSCGLCSGCHGMLAYPDYGGENDVWIGKTLYRMPYMTNDVYLELAKLDYNNCQAMHYDEWKEEIQRW
;
A
#
# COMPACT_ATOMS: atom_id res chain seq x y z
N MET A 1 -10.14 -17.62 -11.84
CA MET A 1 -8.88 -16.83 -11.81
C MET A 1 -9.11 -15.56 -10.98
N ASP A 2 -9.61 -15.68 -9.73
CA ASP A 2 -10.48 -14.61 -9.18
C ASP A 2 -10.12 -14.01 -7.81
N CYS A 3 -8.88 -14.14 -7.31
CA CYS A 3 -8.52 -13.55 -6.00
C CYS A 3 -7.12 -12.91 -5.89
N GLN A 4 -6.30 -12.91 -6.93
CA GLN A 4 -4.92 -12.41 -6.81
C GLN A 4 -4.76 -10.89 -7.03
N TYR A 5 -5.77 -10.21 -7.59
CA TYR A 5 -5.68 -8.77 -7.90
C TYR A 5 -6.15 -7.84 -6.78
N PHE A 6 -6.81 -8.38 -5.74
CA PHE A 6 -7.42 -7.56 -4.72
C PHE A 6 -6.37 -6.78 -3.89
N ARG A 7 -5.20 -7.37 -3.62
CA ARG A 7 -4.18 -6.81 -2.72
C ARG A 7 -3.32 -5.70 -3.31
N LEU A 8 -3.36 -5.44 -4.62
CA LEU A 8 -2.48 -4.49 -5.31
C LEU A 8 -2.63 -3.04 -4.82
N CYS A 9 -3.74 -2.68 -4.16
CA CYS A 9 -3.94 -1.36 -3.57
C CYS A 9 -3.79 -1.31 -2.04
N TYR A 10 -4.02 -2.40 -1.30
CA TYR A 10 -4.31 -2.30 0.15
C TYR A 10 -3.11 -2.14 1.10
N SER A 11 -1.89 -2.31 0.62
CA SER A 11 -0.69 -2.37 1.48
C SER A 11 0.39 -1.36 1.10
N ILE A 12 -0.02 -0.24 0.50
CA ILE A 12 0.90 0.70 -0.14
C ILE A 12 1.69 1.55 0.88
N GLU A 13 1.14 1.81 2.07
CA GLU A 13 1.84 2.63 3.08
C GLU A 13 2.40 1.79 4.25
N ILE A 14 1.81 0.63 4.56
CA ILE A 14 2.22 -0.19 5.73
C ILE A 14 3.53 -0.95 5.50
N MET A 15 3.93 -1.16 4.24
CA MET A 15 5.14 -1.91 3.89
C MET A 15 6.25 -1.07 3.26
N GLU A 16 6.14 0.26 3.29
CA GLU A 16 7.24 1.17 2.89
C GLU A 16 8.46 1.06 3.84
N TYR A 17 8.29 0.41 5.00
CA TYR A 17 9.36 0.12 5.95
C TYR A 17 10.25 -1.07 5.57
N ALA A 18 9.94 -1.81 4.50
CA ALA A 18 10.87 -2.79 3.97
C ALA A 18 12.08 -2.03 3.38
N PRO A 19 13.31 -2.22 3.88
CA PRO A 19 14.46 -1.47 3.38
C PRO A 19 14.58 -1.71 1.88
N ALA A 20 14.48 -0.65 1.09
CA ALA A 20 14.53 -0.73 -0.37
C ALA A 20 15.81 -1.44 -0.83
N ASP A 21 16.92 -1.22 -0.14
CA ASP A 21 18.21 -1.89 -0.39
C ASP A 21 18.16 -3.41 -0.15
N VAL A 22 17.50 -3.86 0.92
CA VAL A 22 17.32 -5.29 1.21
C VAL A 22 16.45 -5.94 0.14
N SER A 23 15.35 -5.28 -0.22
CA SER A 23 14.47 -5.73 -1.30
C SER A 23 15.20 -5.79 -2.63
N LYS A 24 16.09 -4.82 -2.90
CA LYS A 24 16.90 -4.77 -4.12
C LYS A 24 17.87 -5.94 -4.21
N GLY A 25 18.51 -6.31 -3.10
CA GLY A 25 19.46 -7.42 -3.02
C GLY A 25 18.88 -8.78 -3.44
N TYR A 26 17.56 -8.97 -3.30
CA TYR A 26 16.86 -10.21 -3.64
C TYR A 26 15.92 -10.08 -4.84
N TRP A 27 15.89 -8.93 -5.52
CA TRP A 27 15.02 -8.70 -6.67
C TRP A 27 15.44 -9.56 -7.87
N THR A 28 14.47 -10.27 -8.48
CA THR A 28 14.73 -11.12 -9.65
C THR A 28 13.91 -10.69 -10.87
N LYS A 29 14.31 -11.15 -12.07
CA LYS A 29 13.52 -10.95 -13.30
C LYS A 29 12.16 -11.65 -13.28
N LYS A 30 11.91 -12.61 -12.39
CA LYS A 30 10.59 -13.27 -12.30
C LYS A 30 9.67 -12.59 -11.30
N GLY A 31 10.17 -11.61 -10.54
CA GLY A 31 9.52 -11.04 -9.37
C GLY A 31 10.05 -11.65 -8.07
N ILE A 32 9.31 -11.44 -6.98
CA ILE A 32 9.64 -11.89 -5.63
C ILE A 32 8.39 -12.46 -4.94
N CYS A 33 8.56 -13.07 -3.77
CA CYS A 33 7.47 -13.37 -2.84
C CYS A 33 7.89 -12.97 -1.42
N TRP A 34 7.06 -13.30 -0.43
CA TRP A 34 7.30 -13.04 0.99
C TRP A 34 8.63 -13.60 1.55
N ALA A 35 9.30 -14.52 0.84
CA ALA A 35 10.56 -15.13 1.25
C ALA A 35 11.67 -14.93 0.22
N ARG A 36 12.89 -14.64 0.71
CA ARG A 36 14.10 -14.55 -0.12
C ARG A 36 14.40 -15.88 -0.81
N ASN A 37 14.99 -15.81 -2.01
CA ASN A 37 15.45 -16.96 -2.80
C ASN A 37 14.35 -18.00 -3.12
N SER A 38 13.08 -17.57 -3.18
CA SER A 38 11.98 -18.44 -3.56
C SER A 38 11.93 -18.68 -5.07
N GLU A 39 11.64 -19.91 -5.46
CA GLU A 39 11.36 -20.27 -6.86
C GLU A 39 9.96 -19.86 -7.30
N VAL A 40 9.06 -19.59 -6.34
CA VAL A 40 7.68 -19.15 -6.57
C VAL A 40 7.53 -17.67 -6.25
N GLN A 41 6.87 -16.92 -7.13
CA GLN A 41 6.64 -15.49 -6.98
C GLN A 41 5.17 -15.20 -6.64
N ASP A 42 4.94 -14.13 -5.89
CA ASP A 42 3.60 -13.63 -5.59
C ASP A 42 3.41 -12.23 -6.20
N ILE A 43 2.23 -11.99 -6.76
CA ILE A 43 1.94 -10.73 -7.43
C ILE A 43 1.87 -9.55 -6.46
N ASN A 44 1.46 -9.76 -5.21
CA ASN A 44 1.34 -8.69 -4.22
C ASN A 44 2.72 -8.22 -3.77
N ASP A 45 3.59 -9.16 -3.43
CA ASP A 45 4.97 -8.88 -3.03
C ASP A 45 5.76 -8.27 -4.20
N THR A 46 5.58 -8.79 -5.41
CA THR A 46 6.24 -8.26 -6.61
C THR A 46 5.77 -6.85 -6.95
N ALA A 47 4.45 -6.59 -6.97
CA ALA A 47 3.92 -5.26 -7.28
C ALA A 47 4.34 -4.22 -6.24
N MET A 48 4.34 -4.60 -4.96
CA MET A 48 4.79 -3.74 -3.88
C MET A 48 6.29 -3.45 -3.98
N GLY A 49 7.13 -4.48 -4.11
CA GLY A 49 8.58 -4.31 -4.24
C GLY A 49 8.93 -3.47 -5.47
N PHE A 50 8.24 -3.67 -6.59
CA PHE A 50 8.42 -2.85 -7.79
C PHE A 50 8.16 -1.37 -7.51
N ARG A 51 7.02 -1.05 -6.87
CA ARG A 51 6.63 0.33 -6.55
C ARG A 51 7.64 0.99 -5.60
N ILE A 52 8.00 0.33 -4.50
CA ILE A 52 8.95 0.86 -3.51
C ILE A 52 10.31 1.09 -4.17
N LEU A 53 10.85 0.10 -4.88
CA LEU A 53 12.14 0.22 -5.55
C LEU A 53 12.16 1.36 -6.57
N ARG A 54 11.07 1.53 -7.35
CA ARG A 54 10.94 2.63 -8.32
C ARG A 54 10.84 4.00 -7.62
N LEU A 55 10.08 4.11 -6.51
CA LEU A 55 9.97 5.34 -5.72
C LEU A 55 11.31 5.78 -5.13
N HIS A 56 12.15 4.84 -4.69
CA HIS A 56 13.49 5.12 -4.16
C HIS A 56 14.59 5.22 -5.24
N GLY A 57 14.21 5.35 -6.51
CA GLY A 57 15.16 5.59 -7.61
C GLY A 57 16.01 4.38 -8.01
N HIS A 58 15.72 3.17 -7.51
CA HIS A 58 16.41 1.98 -7.98
C HIS A 58 15.97 1.62 -9.39
N GLN A 59 16.93 1.29 -10.26
CA GLN A 59 16.62 0.72 -11.56
C GLN A 59 16.09 -0.71 -11.41
N VAL A 60 14.77 -0.84 -11.46
CA VAL A 60 14.08 -2.12 -11.64
C VAL A 60 13.88 -2.31 -13.15
N SER A 61 14.62 -3.26 -13.73
CA SER A 61 14.60 -3.50 -15.17
C SER A 61 13.18 -3.85 -15.63
N PRO A 62 12.74 -3.21 -16.74
CA PRO A 62 11.58 -3.64 -17.48
C PRO A 62 11.60 -5.12 -17.89
N ASP A 63 12.73 -5.83 -17.87
CA ASP A 63 12.76 -7.22 -18.30
C ASP A 63 12.23 -8.19 -17.25
N SER A 64 11.99 -7.74 -16.01
CA SER A 64 11.11 -8.48 -15.12
C SER A 64 9.64 -8.46 -15.57
N GLN A 65 9.36 -7.72 -16.64
CA GLN A 65 8.05 -7.44 -17.21
C GLN A 65 7.71 -8.31 -18.44
N VAL A 66 7.82 -9.63 -18.32
CA VAL A 66 6.75 -10.40 -18.98
C VAL A 66 5.39 -10.05 -18.34
N LEU A 67 5.39 -9.49 -17.12
CA LEU A 67 4.20 -9.13 -16.36
C LEU A 67 3.81 -7.63 -16.31
N PHE A 68 4.68 -6.66 -16.64
CA PHE A 68 4.43 -5.22 -16.28
C PHE A 68 5.07 -4.14 -17.20
N GLN A 69 5.01 -4.25 -18.52
CA GLN A 69 5.36 -3.13 -19.43
C GLN A 69 4.52 -1.90 -19.10
N GLU A 70 4.92 -0.67 -19.43
CA GLU A 70 4.13 0.55 -19.11
C GLU A 70 2.68 0.45 -19.65
N LYS A 71 2.50 -0.16 -20.82
CA LYS A 71 1.17 -0.47 -21.36
C LYS A 71 0.41 -1.51 -20.50
N ILE A 72 1.11 -2.53 -20.01
CA ILE A 72 0.55 -3.56 -19.13
C ILE A 72 0.22 -2.98 -17.75
N LEU A 73 0.99 -2.00 -17.25
CA LEU A 73 0.67 -1.28 -16.01
C LEU A 73 -0.63 -0.48 -16.16
N GLU A 74 -0.82 0.18 -17.30
CA GLU A 74 -2.07 0.88 -17.61
C GLU A 74 -3.25 -0.11 -17.73
N ASP A 75 -3.06 -1.24 -18.41
CA ASP A 75 -4.07 -2.30 -18.50
C ASP A 75 -4.38 -2.90 -17.11
N ALA A 76 -3.36 -3.13 -16.28
CA ALA A 76 -3.50 -3.64 -14.92
C ALA A 76 -4.23 -2.64 -14.00
N LYS A 77 -3.95 -1.35 -14.15
CA LYS A 77 -4.65 -0.26 -13.45
C LYS A 77 -6.13 -0.23 -13.85
N ASN A 78 -6.42 -0.30 -15.15
CA ASN A 78 -7.80 -0.30 -15.65
C ASN A 78 -8.57 -1.55 -15.20
N PHE A 79 -7.91 -2.71 -15.22
CA PHE A 79 -8.47 -3.96 -14.72
C PHE A 79 -8.76 -3.90 -13.21
N SER A 80 -7.76 -3.53 -12.41
CA SER A 80 -7.88 -3.50 -10.94
C SER A 80 -8.94 -2.50 -10.50
N ALA A 81 -8.94 -1.28 -11.06
CA ALA A 81 -9.95 -0.26 -10.76
C ALA A 81 -11.37 -0.75 -11.07
N LYS A 82 -11.58 -1.42 -12.21
CA LYS A 82 -12.88 -1.97 -12.60
C LYS A 82 -13.31 -3.12 -11.68
N TYR A 83 -12.39 -4.02 -11.33
CA TYR A 83 -12.65 -5.15 -10.44
C TYR A 83 -13.05 -4.66 -9.03
N LEU A 84 -12.27 -3.72 -8.48
CA LEU A 84 -12.48 -3.14 -7.17
C LEU A 84 -13.81 -2.37 -7.09
N LYS A 85 -14.15 -1.56 -8.10
CA LYS A 85 -15.45 -0.87 -8.18
C LYS A 85 -16.64 -1.85 -8.16
N LYS A 86 -16.53 -2.98 -8.88
CA LYS A 86 -17.56 -4.03 -8.88
C LYS A 86 -17.71 -4.67 -7.50
N LYS A 87 -16.59 -5.02 -6.86
CA LYS A 87 -16.60 -5.61 -5.51
C LYS A 87 -17.15 -4.66 -4.46
N ARG A 88 -16.83 -3.36 -4.56
CA ARG A 88 -17.41 -2.32 -3.72
C ARG A 88 -18.92 -2.21 -3.91
N ALA A 89 -19.39 -2.15 -5.15
CA ALA A 89 -20.82 -2.06 -5.45
C ALA A 89 -21.62 -3.29 -4.98
N ALA A 90 -20.98 -4.46 -4.94
CA ALA A 90 -21.56 -5.69 -4.43
C ALA A 90 -21.45 -5.86 -2.89
N ASN A 91 -20.79 -4.92 -2.18
CA ASN A 91 -20.43 -5.06 -0.77
C ASN A 91 -19.62 -6.34 -0.46
N GLU A 92 -18.83 -6.80 -1.42
CA GLU A 92 -17.99 -8.01 -1.33
C GLU A 92 -16.50 -7.65 -1.19
N LEU A 93 -16.22 -6.51 -0.57
CA LEU A 93 -14.88 -5.97 -0.43
C LEU A 93 -14.24 -6.58 0.82
N LEU A 94 -13.97 -7.88 0.72
CA LEU A 94 -13.36 -8.72 1.74
C LEU A 94 -12.07 -9.33 1.21
N ASP A 95 -11.05 -9.41 2.05
CA ASP A 95 -9.78 -10.06 1.72
C ASP A 95 -9.73 -11.46 2.32
N LYS A 96 -9.22 -12.43 1.55
CA LYS A 96 -9.10 -13.82 1.99
C LYS A 96 -7.98 -14.04 3.02
N TRP A 97 -6.99 -13.17 3.02
CA TRP A 97 -5.70 -13.33 3.70
C TRP A 97 -5.54 -12.41 4.91
N ILE A 98 -6.49 -11.48 5.15
CA ILE A 98 -6.46 -10.58 6.31
C ILE A 98 -7.87 -10.29 6.82
N ILE A 99 -8.01 -10.25 8.14
CA ILE A 99 -9.18 -9.75 8.87
C ILE A 99 -8.79 -8.38 9.40
N THR A 100 -9.51 -7.34 9.00
CA THR A 100 -9.24 -5.96 9.40
C THR A 100 -10.54 -5.20 9.61
N ASN A 101 -10.50 -4.18 10.46
CA ASN A 101 -11.68 -3.51 11.00
C ASN A 101 -12.45 -2.67 9.97
N ASP A 102 -11.81 -2.22 8.88
CA ASP A 102 -12.50 -1.48 7.80
C ASP A 102 -11.80 -1.64 6.44
N LEU A 103 -12.15 -2.69 5.68
CA LEU A 103 -11.70 -2.85 4.29
C LEU A 103 -12.39 -1.86 3.32
N PRO A 104 -13.71 -1.59 3.43
CA PRO A 104 -14.41 -0.67 2.53
C PRO A 104 -13.91 0.78 2.57
N GLY A 105 -13.52 1.31 3.74
CA GLY A 105 -12.88 2.62 3.89
C GLY A 105 -11.58 2.73 3.10
N LYS A 106 -10.68 1.75 3.30
CA LYS A 106 -9.33 1.65 2.71
C LYS A 106 -9.27 1.91 1.21
N GLN A 107 -10.25 1.44 0.44
CA GLN A 107 -10.21 1.55 -1.03
C GLN A 107 -10.47 2.98 -1.54
N THR A 108 -11.18 3.80 -0.78
CA THR A 108 -11.57 5.16 -1.21
C THR A 108 -10.34 6.06 -1.38
N LEU A 109 -9.29 5.79 -0.59
CA LEU A 109 -8.00 6.45 -0.64
C LEU A 109 -7.16 6.19 -1.88
N TYR A 110 -6.91 4.91 -2.19
CA TYR A 110 -5.91 4.51 -3.19
C TYR A 110 -6.25 4.90 -4.63
N SER A 111 -7.51 5.31 -4.86
CA SER A 111 -7.99 5.79 -6.16
C SER A 111 -7.89 7.31 -6.35
N CYS A 112 -7.57 8.04 -5.28
CA CYS A 112 -7.48 9.49 -5.32
C CYS A 112 -6.01 9.86 -5.53
N GLY A 113 -5.69 10.53 -6.64
CA GLY A 113 -4.35 11.05 -6.95
C GLY A 113 -3.97 12.21 -6.02
N LEU A 114 -4.00 11.96 -4.72
CA LEU A 114 -3.85 12.94 -3.67
C LEU A 114 -2.37 13.22 -3.42
N CYS A 115 -2.09 14.50 -3.22
CA CYS A 115 -0.87 15.02 -2.62
C CYS A 115 -0.44 14.22 -1.39
N SER A 116 0.87 14.16 -1.12
CA SER A 116 1.43 13.44 0.04
C SER A 116 0.77 13.83 1.37
N GLY A 117 0.38 15.11 1.53
CA GLY A 117 -0.31 15.59 2.73
C GLY A 117 -1.77 15.09 2.85
N CYS A 118 -2.42 14.79 1.74
CA CYS A 118 -3.80 14.30 1.72
C CYS A 118 -3.90 12.76 1.73
N HIS A 119 -2.80 12.05 1.39
CA HIS A 119 -2.65 10.62 1.65
C HIS A 119 -2.64 10.29 3.15
N GLY A 120 -1.79 10.97 3.93
CA GLY A 120 -1.70 10.72 5.38
C GLY A 120 -3.03 10.90 6.10
N MET A 121 -3.74 12.02 5.85
CA MET A 121 -5.03 12.34 6.49
C MET A 121 -6.07 11.23 6.34
N LEU A 122 -6.17 10.65 5.15
CA LEU A 122 -7.21 9.69 4.85
C LEU A 122 -6.79 8.26 5.25
N ALA A 123 -5.49 7.97 5.36
CA ALA A 123 -4.99 6.61 5.59
C ALA A 123 -5.12 6.19 7.07
N TYR A 124 -5.13 7.17 7.99
CA TYR A 124 -5.20 6.93 9.44
C TYR A 124 -6.47 6.25 9.95
N PRO A 125 -7.68 6.66 9.54
CA PRO A 125 -8.93 6.04 10.02
C PRO A 125 -9.04 4.56 9.64
N ASP A 126 -8.31 4.17 8.60
CA ASP A 126 -8.37 2.85 8.00
C ASP A 126 -7.27 1.91 8.52
N TYR A 127 -6.18 2.41 9.11
CA TYR A 127 -5.13 1.55 9.66
C TYR A 127 -5.61 0.79 10.90
N GLY A 128 -5.61 -0.55 10.83
CA GLY A 128 -6.21 -1.40 11.86
C GLY A 128 -5.38 -1.58 13.13
N GLY A 129 -4.15 -1.04 13.17
CA GLY A 129 -3.28 -1.14 14.34
C GLY A 129 -2.92 -2.58 14.67
N GLU A 130 -2.80 -2.89 15.95
CA GLU A 130 -2.53 -4.25 16.44
C GLU A 130 -3.68 -5.25 16.18
N ASN A 131 -4.86 -4.75 15.82
CA ASN A 131 -6.07 -5.57 15.67
C ASN A 131 -6.08 -6.40 14.39
N ASP A 132 -5.31 -6.03 13.37
CA ASP A 132 -5.24 -6.74 12.11
C ASP A 132 -4.70 -8.18 12.28
N VAL A 133 -5.44 -9.16 11.75
CA VAL A 133 -5.10 -10.59 11.84
C VAL A 133 -4.88 -11.15 10.44
N TRP A 134 -3.74 -11.81 10.24
CA TRP A 134 -3.39 -12.45 8.97
C TRP A 134 -3.83 -13.91 8.97
N ILE A 135 -4.36 -14.37 7.84
CA ILE A 135 -4.83 -15.74 7.64
C ILE A 135 -3.77 -16.49 6.83
N GLY A 136 -3.16 -17.51 7.44
CA GLY A 136 -2.26 -18.46 6.78
C GLY A 136 -2.76 -19.90 6.92
N LYS A 137 -1.85 -20.83 7.24
CA LYS A 137 -2.26 -22.17 7.75
C LYS A 137 -2.99 -22.06 9.09
N THR A 138 -2.59 -21.06 9.88
CA THR A 138 -3.20 -20.64 11.14
C THR A 138 -3.36 -19.13 11.12
N LEU A 139 -4.13 -18.58 12.06
CA LEU A 139 -4.17 -17.13 12.28
C LEU A 139 -2.84 -16.67 12.89
N TYR A 140 -2.32 -15.54 12.43
CA TYR A 140 -1.08 -14.94 12.96
C TYR A 140 -1.14 -13.40 12.92
N ARG A 141 -0.26 -12.75 13.68
CA ARG A 141 -0.09 -11.29 13.71
C ARG A 141 1.32 -10.91 13.27
N MET A 142 1.46 -9.72 12.71
CA MET A 142 2.74 -9.19 12.22
C MET A 142 3.11 -7.92 13.00
N PRO A 143 3.66 -8.02 14.22
CA PRO A 143 3.82 -6.90 15.14
C PRO A 143 4.75 -5.78 14.65
N TYR A 144 5.61 -6.06 13.67
CA TYR A 144 6.46 -5.06 13.02
C TYR A 144 5.80 -4.36 11.81
N MET A 145 4.61 -4.80 11.40
CA MET A 145 3.82 -4.16 10.33
C MET A 145 2.52 -3.55 10.86
N THR A 146 1.87 -4.22 11.80
CA THR A 146 0.56 -3.86 12.35
C THR A 146 0.72 -3.58 13.84
N ASN A 147 0.85 -2.29 14.21
CA ASN A 147 1.12 -1.85 15.59
C ASN A 147 0.57 -0.44 15.85
N ASP A 148 -0.06 -0.25 17.02
CA ASP A 148 -0.63 1.01 17.47
C ASP A 148 0.43 2.11 17.65
N VAL A 149 1.68 1.76 17.94
CA VAL A 149 2.78 2.74 18.04
C VAL A 149 2.95 3.52 16.73
N TYR A 150 2.85 2.86 15.58
CA TYR A 150 2.93 3.53 14.28
C TYR A 150 1.71 4.40 14.02
N LEU A 151 0.52 3.93 14.42
CA LEU A 151 -0.71 4.71 14.29
C LEU A 151 -0.64 6.00 15.11
N GLU A 152 -0.23 5.91 16.37
CA GLU A 152 -0.13 7.06 17.26
C GLU A 152 0.97 8.04 16.83
N LEU A 153 2.13 7.53 16.41
CA LEU A 153 3.21 8.37 15.87
C LEU A 153 2.74 9.16 14.65
N ALA A 154 2.04 8.50 13.73
CA ALA A 154 1.65 9.11 12.48
C ALA A 154 0.49 10.12 12.66
N LYS A 155 -0.46 9.86 13.57
CA LYS A 155 -1.45 10.87 14.01
C LYS A 155 -0.78 12.11 14.60
N LEU A 156 0.23 11.91 15.46
CA LEU A 156 0.95 13.02 16.09
C LEU A 156 1.69 13.87 15.05
N ASP A 157 2.43 13.22 14.14
CA ASP A 157 3.16 13.90 13.06
C ASP A 157 2.22 14.71 12.15
N TYR A 158 1.08 14.11 11.77
CA TYR A 158 0.07 14.78 10.97
C TYR A 158 -0.50 16.02 11.67
N ASN A 159 -0.89 15.90 12.95
CA ASN A 159 -1.45 17.02 13.71
C ASN A 159 -0.43 18.15 13.88
N ASN A 160 0.84 17.83 14.09
CA ASN A 160 1.90 18.82 14.18
C ASN A 160 2.11 19.56 12.85
N CYS A 161 2.18 18.83 11.74
CA CYS A 161 2.27 19.44 10.39
C CYS A 161 1.04 20.30 10.08
N GLN A 162 -0.16 19.81 10.38
CA GLN A 162 -1.40 20.54 10.16
C GLN A 162 -1.46 21.84 10.97
N ALA A 163 -1.00 21.83 12.23
CA ALA A 163 -0.92 23.02 13.06
C ALA A 163 0.01 24.08 12.44
N MET A 164 1.21 23.67 11.99
CA MET A 164 2.15 24.57 11.31
C MET A 164 1.55 25.15 10.02
N HIS A 165 0.95 24.32 9.16
CA HIS A 165 0.32 24.78 7.93
C HIS A 165 -0.85 25.75 8.18
N TYR A 166 -1.59 25.55 9.28
CA TYR A 166 -2.67 26.46 9.66
C TYR A 166 -2.13 27.83 10.08
N ASP A 167 -1.04 27.85 10.85
CA ASP A 167 -0.37 29.09 11.25
C ASP A 167 0.22 29.82 10.05
N GLU A 168 0.91 29.12 9.14
CA GLU A 168 1.40 29.68 7.87
C GLU A 168 0.27 30.28 7.02
N TRP A 169 -0.84 29.55 6.89
CA TRP A 169 -2.00 30.03 6.14
C TRP A 169 -2.59 31.31 6.75
N LYS A 170 -2.79 31.33 8.06
CA LYS A 170 -3.48 32.42 8.76
C LYS A 170 -2.61 33.67 8.91
N GLU A 171 -1.34 33.49 9.25
CA GLU A 171 -0.46 34.60 9.63
C GLU A 171 0.28 35.20 8.43
N GLU A 172 0.63 34.39 7.43
CA GLU A 172 1.39 34.83 6.26
C GLU A 172 0.50 34.96 5.03
N ILE A 173 -0.21 33.88 4.62
CA ILE A 173 -0.90 33.85 3.33
C ILE A 173 -2.16 34.73 3.33
N GLN A 174 -2.99 34.66 4.36
CA GLN A 174 -4.22 35.47 4.42
C GLN A 174 -3.97 36.97 4.59
N ARG A 175 -2.77 37.37 5.04
CA ARG A 175 -2.39 38.76 5.20
C ARG A 175 -1.74 39.38 3.97
N TRP A 176 -1.29 38.54 3.03
CA TRP A 176 -0.61 38.92 1.80
C TRP A 176 -1.62 39.30 0.70
#